data_AF-A0A970X863-F1
#
_entry.id   AF-A0A970X863-F1
#
_cell.length_a   1.000
_cell.length_b   1.000
_cell.length_c   1.000
_cell.angle_alpha   90.00
_cell.angle_beta   90.00
_cell.angle_gamma   90.00
#
_symmetry.space_group_name_H-M   'P 1'
#
loop_
_entity.id
_entity.type
_entity.pdbx_description
1 polymer ?
#
loop_
_entity_poly.entity_id
_entity_poly.type
_entity_poly.pdbx_seq_one_letter_code
_entity_poly.pdbx_strand_id
1 'polypeptide(L)' 'MAKKGKRKAAAGDLATNRQASFRYHLSDRHECGIVLQGSEVKAIREGSVQIKDAYAHIDRDGEVWLHNMH' A
#
# COMPACT_ATOMS: atom_id res chain seq x y z
N MET A 1 -11.94 14.12 20.08
CA MET A 1 -11.83 12.80 19.40
C MET A 1 -10.38 12.33 19.47
N ALA A 2 -10.16 11.07 19.86
CA ALA A 2 -8.85 10.55 20.28
C ALA A 2 -7.78 10.60 19.17
N LYS A 3 -6.59 11.13 19.51
CA LYS A 3 -5.39 11.06 18.65
C LYS A 3 -4.96 9.59 18.54
N LYS A 4 -5.35 8.92 17.45
CA LYS A 4 -4.88 7.58 17.11
C LYS A 4 -3.39 7.67 16.74
N GLY A 5 -2.53 7.13 17.61
CA GLY A 5 -1.07 7.22 17.48
C GLY A 5 -0.56 6.69 16.14
N LYS A 6 0.51 7.32 15.62
CA LYS A 6 1.19 6.88 14.39
C LYS A 6 1.72 5.46 14.58
N ARG A 7 1.23 4.51 13.78
CA ARG A 7 1.72 3.13 13.78
C ARG A 7 3.16 3.10 13.24
N LYS A 8 4.12 2.66 14.06
CA LYS A 8 5.48 2.36 13.60
C LYS A 8 5.40 1.08 12.74
N ALA A 9 6.25 1.00 11.71
CA ALA A 9 6.38 -0.20 10.88
C ALA A 9 6.61 -1.41 11.80
N ALA A 10 5.69 -2.38 11.74
CA ALA A 10 5.83 -3.61 12.52
C ALA A 10 6.93 -4.48 11.90
N ALA A 11 7.52 -5.41 12.67
CA ALA A 11 8.42 -6.41 12.10
C ALA A 11 7.64 -7.24 11.06
N GLY A 12 7.93 -7.02 9.77
CA GLY A 12 7.19 -7.59 8.64
C GLY A 12 6.52 -6.58 7.70
N ASP A 13 6.43 -5.29 8.09
CA ASP A 13 6.00 -4.23 7.15
C ASP A 13 7.11 -3.99 6.13
N LEU A 14 6.89 -4.43 4.89
CA LEU A 14 7.84 -4.25 3.79
C LEU A 14 7.85 -2.80 3.29
N ALA A 15 6.67 -2.17 3.20
CA ALA A 15 6.52 -0.78 2.78
C ALA A 15 5.26 -0.14 3.35
N THR A 16 5.32 1.16 3.62
CA THR A 16 4.16 1.93 4.11
C THR A 16 4.14 3.30 3.43
N ASN A 17 3.02 3.64 2.79
CA ASN A 17 2.82 4.97 2.22
C ASN A 17 2.44 5.98 3.32
N ARG A 18 3.45 6.60 3.94
CA ARG A 18 3.24 7.65 4.96
C ARG A 18 2.59 8.91 4.40
N GLN A 19 2.80 9.20 3.12
CA GLN A 19 2.26 10.38 2.43
C GLN A 19 0.73 10.33 2.31
N ALA A 20 0.16 9.13 2.13
CA ALA A 20 -1.29 8.94 2.09
C ALA A 20 -1.97 9.47 3.37
N SER A 21 -1.42 9.17 4.54
CA SER A 21 -1.95 9.62 5.84
C SER A 21 -1.79 11.12 6.11
N PHE A 22 -0.90 11.79 5.37
CA PHE A 22 -0.69 13.24 5.48
C PHE A 22 -1.58 14.02 4.53
N ARG A 23 -1.75 13.53 3.30
CA ARG A 23 -2.51 14.21 2.24
C ARG A 23 -4.01 13.92 2.27
N TYR A 24 -4.41 12.76 2.78
CA TYR A 24 -5.80 12.30 2.72
C TYR A 24 -6.33 11.94 4.11
N HIS A 25 -7.64 12.10 4.27
CA HIS A 25 -8.35 11.52 5.40
C HIS A 25 -8.75 10.09 5.07
N LEU A 26 -8.16 9.12 5.78
CA LEU A 26 -8.46 7.70 5.63
C LEU A 26 -9.73 7.37 6.43
N SER A 27 -10.82 7.05 5.73
CA SER A 27 -12.09 6.62 6.37
C SER A 27 -12.02 5.16 6.76
N ASP A 28 -12.02 4.26 5.77
CA ASP A 28 -11.97 2.81 5.96
C ASP A 28 -10.64 2.21 5.52
N ARG A 29 -10.34 1.03 6.07
CA ARG A 29 -9.19 0.22 5.70
C ARG A 29 -9.66 -1.17 5.33
N HIS A 30 -9.19 -1.63 4.18
CA HIS A 30 -9.43 -2.97 3.68
C HIS A 30 -8.11 -3.73 3.62
N GLU A 31 -8.16 -5.03 3.89
CA GLU A 31 -7.04 -5.94 3.69
C GLU A 31 -7.19 -6.62 2.34
N CYS A 32 -6.14 -6.57 1.52
CA CYS A 32 -6.11 -7.13 0.18
C CYS A 32 -4.84 -7.95 -0.02
N GLY A 33 -4.91 -8.98 -0.86
CA GLY A 33 -3.74 -9.68 -1.39
C GLY A 33 -3.45 -9.20 -2.81
N ILE A 34 -2.17 -8.97 -3.12
CA ILE A 34 -1.71 -8.65 -4.47
C ILE A 34 -1.03 -9.90 -5.03
N VAL A 35 -1.40 -10.29 -6.25
CA VAL A 35 -0.71 -11.36 -6.97
C VAL A 35 0.56 -10.78 -7.56
N LEU A 36 1.71 -11.32 -7.12
CA LEU A 36 3.03 -10.86 -7.55
C LEU A 36 3.80 -12.00 -8.23
N GLN A 37 4.69 -11.62 -9.14
CA GLN A 37 5.64 -12.53 -9.77
C GLN A 37 6.93 -12.62 -8.94
N GLY A 38 7.70 -13.70 -9.12
CA GLY A 38 8.86 -14.01 -8.27
C GLY A 38 9.93 -12.90 -8.21
N SER A 39 10.13 -12.17 -9.31
CA SER A 39 11.03 -11.00 -9.37
C SER A 39 10.54 -9.84 -8.51
N GLU A 40 9.24 -9.58 -8.49
CA GLU A 40 8.61 -8.50 -7.71
C GLU A 40 8.67 -8.80 -6.20
N VAL A 41 8.46 -10.07 -5.82
CA VAL A 41 8.62 -10.51 -4.43
C VAL A 41 10.04 -10.25 -3.94
N LYS A 42 11.05 -10.49 -4.78
CA LYS A 42 12.45 -10.21 -4.46
C LYS A 42 12.70 -8.71 -4.29
N ALA A 43 12.23 -7.88 -5.23
CA ALA A 43 12.42 -6.43 -5.19
C ALA A 43 11.79 -5.78 -3.94
N ILE A 44 10.59 -6.22 -3.54
CA ILE A 44 9.91 -5.71 -2.34
C ILE A 44 10.67 -6.12 -1.06
N ARG A 45 11.20 -7.35 -1.00
CA ARG A 45 12.01 -7.81 0.13
C ARG A 45 13.33 -7.06 0.27
N GLU A 46 13.89 -6.60 -0.85
CA GLU A 46 15.09 -5.75 -0.88
C GLU A 46 14.78 -4.28 -0.51
N GLY A 47 13.50 -3.92 -0.31
CA GLY A 47 13.07 -2.58 0.08
C GLY A 47 13.03 -1.57 -1.07
N SER A 48 13.15 -2.04 -2.32
CA SER A 48 13.20 -1.20 -3.52
C SER A 48 11.82 -0.80 -4.05
N VAL A 49 10.85 -0.59 -3.15
CA VAL A 49 9.45 -0.31 -3.53
C VAL A 49 8.99 1.06 -3.03
N GLN A 50 8.40 1.82 -3.95
CA GLN A 50 7.84 3.13 -3.75
C GLN A 50 6.36 3.17 -4.18
N ILE A 51 5.49 3.21 -3.18
CA ILE A 51 4.02 3.33 -3.34
C ILE A 51 3.59 4.82 -3.38
N LYS A 52 4.49 5.75 -3.72
CA LYS A 52 4.14 7.17 -3.83
C LYS A 52 3.37 7.37 -5.12
N ASP A 53 2.22 8.04 -5.04
CA ASP A 53 1.33 8.34 -6.17
C ASP A 53 0.75 7.09 -6.88
N ALA A 54 0.89 5.92 -6.26
CA ALA A 54 0.18 4.71 -6.65
C ALA A 54 -1.30 4.81 -6.25
N TYR A 55 -2.18 4.24 -7.07
CA TYR A 55 -3.62 4.23 -6.81
C TYR A 55 -4.24 2.88 -7.19
N ALA A 56 -5.30 2.52 -6.48
CA ALA A 56 -6.11 1.36 -6.81
C ALA A 56 -7.24 1.78 -7.76
N HIS A 57 -7.44 1.04 -8.83
CA HIS A 57 -8.57 1.16 -9.74
C HIS A 57 -9.46 -0.08 -9.61
N ILE A 58 -10.77 0.11 -9.63
CA ILE A 58 -11.74 -0.98 -9.62
C ILE A 58 -12.32 -1.05 -11.02
N ASP A 59 -12.08 -2.18 -11.69
CA ASP A 59 -12.60 -2.42 -13.03
C ASP A 59 -14.10 -2.72 -13.01
N ARG A 60 -14.72 -2.72 -14.20
CA ARG A 60 -16.15 -2.98 -14.38
C ARG A 60 -16.56 -4.37 -13.90
N ASP A 61 -15.62 -5.32 -13.93
CA ASP A 61 -15.83 -6.70 -13.49
C ASP A 61 -15.59 -6.90 -11.98
N GLY A 62 -15.25 -5.83 -11.25
CA GLY A 62 -15.07 -5.83 -9.80
C GLY A 62 -13.65 -6.19 -9.33
N GLU A 63 -12.70 -6.32 -10.25
CA GLU A 63 -11.29 -6.56 -9.93
C GLU A 63 -10.59 -5.28 -9.48
N VAL A 64 -9.62 -5.43 -8.57
CA VAL A 64 -8.84 -4.30 -8.03
C VAL A 64 -7.43 -4.36 -8.61
N TRP A 65 -7.06 -3.32 -9.36
CA TRP A 65 -5.75 -3.16 -9.95
C TRP A 65 -4.96 -2.06 -9.25
N LEU A 66 -3.70 -2.34 -8.92
CA LEU A 66 -2.80 -1.35 -8.36
C LEU A 66 -1.92 -0.76 -9.47
N HIS A 67 -2.10 0.53 -9.75
CA HIS A 67 -1.34 1.24 -10.77
C HIS A 67 -0.30 2.16 -10.17
N ASN A 68 0.75 2.43 -10.96
CA ASN A 68 1.77 3.43 -10.66
C ASN A 68 2.57 3.14 -9.36
N MET A 69 2.68 1.86 -9.01
CA MET A 69 3.62 1.36 -8.00
C MET A 69 4.96 1.09 -8.67
N HIS A 70 6.03 1.63 -8.11
CA HIS A 70 7.41 1.39 -8.52
C HIS A 70 8.12 0.61 -7.40
#